data_AF-A0AAV1ZB18-F1
#
_entry.id   AF-A0AAV1ZB18-F1
#
_cell.length_a   1.000
_cell.length_b   1.000
_cell.length_c   1.000
_cell.angle_alpha   90.00
_cell.angle_beta   90.00
_cell.angle_gamma   90.00
#
_symmetry.space_group_name_H-M   'P 1'
#
loop_
_entity.id
_entity.type
_entity.pdbx_description
1 polymer ?
#
loop_
_entity_poly.entity_id
_entity_poly.type
_entity_poly.pdbx_seq_one_letter_code
_entity_poly.pdbx_strand_id
1 'polypeptide(L)' 'MCGKSFSQVTILNNHYRTHTKVKPFVCDKCGKRFTQVSNLNAHYRKHT' A
#
# COMPACT_ATOMS: atom_id res chain seq x y z
N MET A 1 -4.99 -16.35 7.36
CA MET A 1 -4.46 -15.43 8.39
C MET A 1 -3.08 -15.94 8.78
N CYS A 2 -2.01 -15.12 8.73
CA CYS A 2 -0.67 -15.57 9.14
C CYS A 2 -0.38 -15.19 10.60
N GLY A 3 0.43 -16.00 11.31
CA GLY A 3 0.78 -15.81 12.72
C GLY A 3 1.89 -14.79 12.96
N LYS A 4 1.98 -13.73 12.16
CA LYS A 4 2.99 -12.67 12.34
C LYS A 4 2.50 -11.63 13.34
N SER A 5 3.30 -11.39 14.37
CA SER A 5 3.07 -10.34 15.37
C SER A 5 3.89 -9.10 15.03
N PHE A 6 3.27 -7.92 15.13
CA PHE A 6 3.93 -6.64 14.93
C PHE A 6 3.80 -5.80 16.19
N SER A 7 4.87 -5.10 16.57
CA SER A 7 4.88 -4.22 17.74
C SER A 7 4.16 -2.88 17.50
N GLN A 8 3.89 -2.53 16.23
CA GLN A 8 3.23 -1.28 15.85
C GLN A 8 1.94 -1.55 15.08
N VAL A 9 0.85 -0.89 15.49
CA VAL A 9 -0.49 -1.00 14.86
C VAL A 9 -0.47 -0.55 13.40
N THR A 10 0.34 0.46 13.06
CA THR A 10 0.50 0.95 11.68
C THR A 10 1.07 -0.13 10.76
N ILE A 11 2.09 -0.86 11.23
CA ILE A 11 2.71 -1.96 10.49
C ILE A 11 1.74 -3.14 10.38
N LEU A 12 1.05 -3.48 11.47
CA LEU A 12 0.01 -4.52 11.46
C LEU A 12 -1.10 -4.20 10.44
N ASN A 13 -1.62 -2.98 10.43
CA ASN A 13 -2.66 -2.56 9.50
C ASN A 13 -2.18 -2.59 8.04
N ASN A 14 -0.95 -2.12 7.77
CA ASN A 14 -0.35 -2.23 6.45
C ASN A 14 -0.16 -3.69 6.02
N HIS A 15 0.23 -4.57 6.94
CA HIS A 15 0.32 -6.01 6.69
C HIS A 15 -1.05 -6.61 6.37
N TYR A 16 -2.11 -6.25 7.09
CA TYR A 16 -3.47 -6.71 6.81
C TYR A 16 -3.93 -6.37 5.38
N ARG A 17 -3.52 -5.22 4.84
CA ARG A 17 -3.80 -4.84 3.44
C ARG A 17 -3.22 -5.83 2.42
N THR A 18 -2.16 -6.57 2.78
CA THR A 18 -1.59 -7.61 1.92
C THR A 18 -2.47 -8.85 1.84
N HIS A 19 -3.21 -9.18 2.91
CA HIS A 19 -4.15 -10.29 2.91
C HIS A 19 -5.44 -9.94 2.17
N THR A 20 -5.92 -8.70 2.32
CA THR A 20 -7.18 -8.26 1.71
C THR A 20 -7.04 -7.85 0.25
N LYS A 21 -5.81 -7.80 -0.29
CA LYS A 21 -5.50 -7.26 -1.63
C LYS A 21 -6.03 -5.84 -1.86
N VAL A 22 -6.36 -5.11 -0.78
CA VAL A 22 -6.92 -3.76 -0.87
C VAL A 22 -5.79 -2.79 -1.18
N LYS A 23 -5.93 -2.11 -2.32
CA LYS A 23 -5.04 -1.06 -2.77
C LYS A 23 -5.85 0.24 -2.86
N PRO A 24 -5.93 1.01 -1.76
CA PRO A 24 -6.79 2.19 -1.68
C PRO A 24 -6.22 3.38 -2.47
N PHE A 25 -4.91 3.37 -2.73
CA PHE A 25 -4.25 4.46 -3.44
C PHE A 25 -4.19 4.13 -4.92
N VAL A 26 -4.69 5.02 -5.76
CA VAL A 26 -4.71 4.87 -7.21
C VAL A 26 -3.94 6.02 -7.84
N CYS A 27 -3.14 5.72 -8.86
CA CYS A 27 -2.54 6.74 -9.71
C CYS A 27 -3.61 7.20 -10.71
N ASP A 28 -3.91 8.49 -10.69
CA ASP A 28 -4.80 9.20 -11.60
C ASP A 28 -4.29 9.18 -13.06
N LYS A 29 -2.96 9.24 -13.28
CA LYS A 29 -2.38 9.23 -14.63
C LYS A 29 -2.52 7.90 -15.37
N CYS A 30 -2.42 6.76 -14.69
CA CYS A 30 -2.36 5.44 -15.34
C CYS A 30 -3.24 4.36 -14.69
N GLY A 31 -4.03 4.70 -13.67
CA GLY A 31 -4.92 3.77 -12.97
C GLY A 31 -4.22 2.74 -12.07
N LYS A 32 -2.89 2.79 -11.94
CA LYS A 32 -2.13 1.79 -11.17
C LYS A 32 -2.40 1.94 -9.67
N ARG A 33 -2.69 0.82 -9.00
CA ARG A 33 -3.07 0.80 -7.57
C ARG A 33 -1.93 0.39 -6.65
N PHE A 34 -1.86 1.02 -5.48
CA PHE A 34 -0.83 0.85 -4.45
C PHE A 34 -1.45 0.63 -3.07
N THR A 35 -0.73 -0.11 -2.21
CA THR A 35 -1.13 -0.36 -0.81
C THR A 35 -0.73 0.76 0.15
N GLN A 36 0.28 1.56 -0.24
CA GLN A 36 0.87 2.64 0.55
C GLN A 36 1.04 3.93 -0.27
N VAL A 37 0.87 5.09 0.37
CA VAL A 37 1.04 6.42 -0.24
C VAL A 37 2.47 6.66 -0.68
N SER A 38 3.47 6.25 0.12
CA SER A 38 4.89 6.39 -0.22
C SER A 38 5.22 5.75 -1.57
N ASN A 39 4.68 4.57 -1.83
CA ASN A 39 4.85 3.86 -3.10
C ASN A 39 4.14 4.57 -4.27
N LEU A 40 2.93 5.10 -4.04
CA LEU A 40 2.24 5.92 -5.05
C LEU A 40 3.06 7.18 -5.38
N ASN A 41 3.55 7.90 -4.38
CA ASN A 41 4.34 9.12 -4.60
C ASN A 41 5.64 8.84 -5.35
N ALA A 42 6.37 7.79 -4.98
CA ALA A 42 7.58 7.37 -5.69
C ALA A 42 7.27 6.94 -7.13
N HIS A 43 6.14 6.29 -7.37
CA HIS A 43 5.67 5.97 -8.71
C HIS A 43 5.29 7.23 -9.50
N TYR A 44 4.58 8.17 -8.89
CA TYR A 44 4.10 9.39 -9.53
C TYR A 44 5.25 10.24 -10.08
N ARG A 45 6.39 10.26 -9.36
CA ARG A 45 7.62 10.91 -9.85
C ARG A 45 8.12 10.36 -11.19
N LYS A 46 7.84 9.10 -11.52
CA LYS A 46 8.20 8.49 -12.81
C LYS A 46 7.30 8.92 -13.96
N HIS A 47 6.17 9.57 -13.67
CA HIS A 47 5.28 10.16 -14.68
C HIS A 47 5.54 11.65 -14.92
N THR A 48 6.51 12.23 -14.22
CA THR A 48 7.09 13.51 -14.63
C THR A 48 7.79 13.27 -15.96
#